data_AF-A0A1E4Q5R5-F1
#
_entry.id   AF-A0A1E4Q5R5-F1
#
_cell.length_a   1.000
_cell.length_b   1.000
_cell.length_c   1.000
_cell.angle_alpha   90.00
_cell.angle_beta   90.00
_cell.angle_gamma   90.00
#
_symmetry.space_group_name_H-M   'P 1'
#
loop_
_entity.id
_entity.type
_entity.pdbx_description
1 polymer ?
#
loop_
_entity_poly.entity_id
_entity_poly.type
_entity_poly.pdbx_seq_one_letter_code
_entity_poly.pdbx_strand_id
1 'polypeptide(L)'
;MSALDRQITLREEQLATQGIFAKASVLPLLVEQELLTNVAQERIDPLGQSVAHARRPKPVMIDSIEILDTELKRRCLDLFNQFEESGQSERHDTVVTEATRILEHRLRVLTRSTDAATGADLAARAFAGGTPAIRVSDIQGEQDAVHLLYRGVFGFIRNQVHHKLLSDLAPERVVQILGLIDYLLYVAHTGAPSESTNTP
;
A
#
# COMPACT_ATOMS: atom_id res chain seq x y z
N MET A 1 43.91 8.35 -30.62
CA MET A 1 43.18 7.21 -30.06
C MET A 1 43.98 6.65 -28.91
N SER A 2 43.39 6.67 -27.71
CA SER A 2 44.05 6.33 -26.46
C SER A 2 44.37 4.82 -26.39
N ALA A 3 45.30 4.41 -25.54
CA ALA A 3 45.58 2.98 -25.30
C ALA A 3 44.34 2.23 -24.77
N LEU A 4 43.44 2.95 -24.09
CA LEU A 4 42.15 2.46 -23.60
C LEU A 4 41.19 2.13 -24.75
N ASP A 5 41.11 3.00 -25.77
CA ASP A 5 40.22 2.78 -26.92
C ASP A 5 40.55 1.46 -27.63
N ARG A 6 41.84 1.14 -27.78
CA ARG A 6 42.28 -0.13 -28.41
C ARG A 6 41.92 -1.35 -27.57
N GLN A 7 42.00 -1.24 -26.24
CA GLN A 7 41.62 -2.33 -25.34
C GLN A 7 40.12 -2.58 -25.35
N ILE A 8 39.31 -1.52 -25.48
CA ILE A 8 37.86 -1.63 -25.62
C ILE A 8 37.52 -2.33 -26.93
N THR A 9 38.08 -1.90 -28.06
CA THR A 9 37.82 -2.52 -29.37
C THR A 9 38.19 -4.01 -29.40
N LEU A 10 39.33 -4.39 -28.82
CA LEU A 10 39.74 -5.80 -28.73
C LEU A 10 38.78 -6.65 -27.90
N ARG A 11 38.26 -6.11 -26.79
CA ARG A 11 37.30 -6.80 -25.92
C ARG A 11 35.95 -6.94 -26.60
N GLU A 12 35.50 -5.93 -27.34
CA GLU A 12 34.25 -5.97 -28.13
C GLU A 12 34.33 -7.02 -29.23
N GLU A 13 35.45 -7.10 -29.95
CA GLU A 13 35.64 -8.08 -31.01
C GLU A 13 35.65 -9.52 -30.46
N GLN A 14 36.27 -9.74 -29.30
CA GLN A 14 36.22 -11.02 -28.59
C GLN A 14 34.81 -11.41 -28.15
N LEU A 15 34.02 -10.46 -27.63
CA LEU A 15 32.64 -10.70 -27.23
C LEU A 15 31.72 -10.99 -28.43
N ALA A 16 31.98 -10.36 -29.58
CA ALA A 16 31.21 -10.59 -30.80
C ALA A 16 31.49 -11.95 -31.44
N THR A 17 32.69 -12.52 -31.28
CA THR A 17 33.10 -13.76 -31.95
C THR A 17 33.11 -15.00 -31.07
N GLN A 18 33.09 -14.88 -29.73
CA GLN A 18 33.26 -16.02 -28.83
C GLN A 18 32.10 -16.25 -27.84
N GLY A 19 31.76 -17.53 -27.65
CA GLY A 19 30.86 -17.99 -26.59
C GLY A 19 29.37 -17.74 -26.84
N ILE A 20 28.60 -17.70 -25.75
CA ILE A 20 27.13 -17.51 -25.75
C ILE A 20 26.67 -16.20 -26.42
N PHE A 21 27.58 -15.23 -26.59
CA PHE A 21 27.30 -13.93 -27.18
C PHE A 21 27.51 -13.86 -28.69
N ALA A 22 28.11 -14.89 -29.31
CA ALA A 22 28.28 -14.95 -30.77
C ALA A 22 26.95 -14.95 -31.55
N LYS A 23 25.84 -15.28 -30.88
CA LYS A 23 24.47 -15.23 -31.44
C LYS A 23 23.58 -14.17 -30.77
N ALA A 24 24.14 -13.35 -29.87
CA ALA A 24 23.36 -12.33 -29.18
C ALA A 24 23.14 -11.12 -30.09
N SER A 25 21.89 -10.67 -30.23
CA SER A 25 21.58 -9.40 -30.89
C SER A 25 22.00 -8.24 -29.98
N VAL A 26 22.87 -7.36 -30.47
CA VAL A 26 23.20 -6.11 -29.79
C VAL A 26 22.02 -5.14 -29.89
N LEU A 27 21.46 -4.78 -28.73
CA LEU A 27 20.43 -3.76 -28.60
C LEU A 27 21.13 -2.40 -28.36
N PRO A 28 21.01 -1.42 -29.27
CA PRO A 28 21.56 -0.10 -29.04
C PRO A 28 20.86 0.55 -27.85
N LEU A 29 21.66 1.04 -26.88
CA LEU A 29 21.17 1.69 -25.66
C LEU A 29 20.55 3.09 -25.94
N LEU A 30 20.86 3.66 -27.10
CA LEU A 30 20.30 4.93 -27.57
C LEU A 30 19.13 4.61 -28.50
N VAL A 31 17.92 4.79 -27.98
CA VAL A 31 16.70 4.81 -28.79
C VAL A 31 16.72 6.10 -29.60
N GLU A 32 17.16 6.03 -30.86
CA GLU A 32 16.83 7.07 -31.83
C GLU A 32 15.32 7.04 -32.04
N GLN A 33 14.67 8.08 -31.51
CA GLN A 33 13.21 8.20 -31.37
C GLN A 33 12.45 8.28 -32.71
N GLU A 34 13.14 8.20 -33.85
CA GLU A 34 12.60 8.48 -35.19
C GLU A 34 12.11 7.25 -35.97
N LEU A 35 12.36 6.01 -35.53
CA LEU A 35 11.96 4.79 -36.26
C LEU A 35 10.60 4.18 -35.85
N LEU A 36 9.92 4.75 -34.86
CA LEU A 36 8.65 4.21 -34.34
C LEU A 36 7.42 4.45 -35.22
N THR A 37 7.53 5.17 -36.34
CA THR A 37 6.38 5.49 -37.18
C THR A 37 6.05 4.46 -38.26
N ASN A 38 6.94 3.53 -38.61
CA ASN A 38 6.74 2.70 -39.82
C ASN A 38 6.69 1.18 -39.64
N VAL A 39 6.69 0.63 -38.42
CA VAL A 39 6.56 -0.83 -38.20
C VAL A 39 5.23 -1.23 -37.54
N ALA A 40 4.21 -0.39 -37.69
CA ALA A 40 2.83 -0.70 -37.31
C ALA A 40 2.13 -1.64 -38.33
N GLN A 41 2.86 -2.57 -38.95
CA GLN A 41 2.28 -3.61 -39.80
C GLN A 41 2.65 -5.00 -39.26
N GLU A 42 1.74 -5.48 -38.41
CA GLU A 42 1.30 -6.87 -38.26
C GLU A 42 2.29 -7.98 -38.64
N ARG A 43 2.99 -8.50 -37.62
CA ARG A 43 3.27 -9.93 -37.52
C ARG A 43 2.97 -10.39 -36.10
N ILE A 44 1.94 -11.23 -35.97
CA ILE A 44 1.61 -11.93 -34.73
C ILE A 44 2.45 -13.21 -34.74
N ASP A 45 3.61 -13.18 -34.09
CA ASP A 45 4.34 -14.41 -33.74
C ASP A 45 3.77 -14.99 -32.43
N PRO A 46 3.35 -16.26 -32.38
CA PRO A 46 2.66 -16.82 -31.22
C PRO A 46 3.60 -17.37 -30.12
N LEU A 47 4.93 -17.31 -30.29
CA LEU A 47 5.89 -17.81 -29.31
C LEU A 47 6.95 -16.76 -28.99
N GLY A 48 6.67 -15.90 -28.01
CA GLY A 48 7.65 -14.93 -27.55
C GLY A 48 7.06 -13.78 -26.75
N GLN A 49 6.31 -14.06 -25.68
CA GLN A 49 6.01 -13.02 -24.70
C GLN A 49 7.28 -12.69 -23.93
N SER A 50 8.13 -11.85 -24.54
CA SER A 50 9.20 -11.17 -23.85
C SER A 50 8.58 -10.33 -22.74
N VAL A 51 8.94 -10.65 -21.49
CA VAL A 51 8.54 -9.92 -20.28
C VAL A 51 8.93 -8.43 -20.36
N ALA A 52 9.84 -8.07 -21.28
CA ALA A 52 10.26 -6.70 -21.55
C ALA A 52 9.19 -5.81 -22.20
N HIS A 53 8.14 -6.39 -22.80
CA HIS A 53 7.04 -5.63 -23.43
C HIS A 53 5.72 -5.68 -22.63
N ALA A 54 5.75 -6.15 -21.37
CA ALA A 54 4.62 -6.02 -20.47
C ALA A 54 4.37 -4.52 -20.21
N ARG A 55 3.50 -3.90 -21.03
CA ARG A 55 2.98 -2.55 -20.78
C ARG A 55 2.43 -2.54 -19.36
N ARG A 56 3.08 -1.80 -18.44
CA ARG A 56 2.50 -1.57 -17.12
C ARG A 56 1.09 -1.03 -17.34
N PRO A 57 0.05 -1.66 -16.75
CA PRO A 57 -1.29 -1.11 -16.83
C PRO A 57 -1.22 0.33 -16.33
N LYS A 58 -1.72 1.27 -17.14
CA LYS A 58 -1.80 2.66 -16.72
C LYS A 58 -2.72 2.74 -15.50
N PRO A 59 -2.39 3.55 -14.49
CA PRO A 59 -3.29 3.78 -13.36
C PRO A 59 -4.69 4.14 -13.88
N VAL A 60 -5.70 3.41 -13.43
CA VAL A 60 -7.10 3.71 -13.69
C VAL A 60 -7.58 4.55 -12.52
N MET A 61 -8.08 5.76 -12.81
CA MET A 61 -8.74 6.57 -11.80
C MET A 61 -10.07 5.89 -11.46
N ILE A 62 -10.22 5.44 -10.23
CA ILE A 62 -11.51 4.98 -9.70
C ILE A 62 -12.26 6.23 -9.25
N ASP A 63 -13.55 6.32 -9.54
CA ASP A 63 -14.43 7.37 -9.03
C ASP A 63 -14.23 7.53 -7.52
N SER A 64 -14.16 8.77 -7.05
CA SER A 64 -13.72 9.16 -5.69
C SER A 64 -14.23 8.24 -4.57
N ILE A 65 -13.37 7.91 -3.60
CA ILE A 65 -13.76 7.21 -2.38
C ILE A 65 -14.37 8.22 -1.40
N GLU A 66 -15.66 8.06 -1.08
CA GLU A 66 -16.31 8.87 -0.05
C GLU A 66 -15.90 8.40 1.35
N ILE A 67 -15.50 9.33 2.22
CA ILE A 67 -15.23 9.06 3.65
C ILE A 67 -16.53 9.28 4.44
N LEU A 68 -17.03 8.23 5.06
CA LEU A 68 -18.33 8.22 5.73
C LEU A 68 -18.25 8.61 7.21
N ASP A 69 -17.17 8.27 7.92
CA ASP A 69 -16.99 8.64 9.31
C ASP A 69 -16.79 10.15 9.46
N THR A 70 -17.69 10.77 10.22
CA THR A 70 -17.73 12.23 10.39
C THR A 70 -16.51 12.79 11.13
N GLU A 71 -15.93 12.04 12.07
CA GLU A 71 -14.75 12.48 12.80
C GLU A 71 -13.51 12.36 11.93
N LEU A 72 -13.38 11.26 11.20
CA LEU A 72 -12.31 11.03 10.23
C LEU A 72 -12.34 12.10 9.12
N LYS A 73 -13.52 12.39 8.57
CA LYS A 73 -13.71 13.47 7.58
C LYS A 73 -13.26 14.81 8.15
N ARG A 74 -13.82 15.23 9.28
CA ARG A 74 -13.52 16.55 9.87
C ARG A 74 -12.06 16.71 10.30
N ARG A 75 -11.41 15.65 10.76
CA ARG A 75 -10.04 15.77 11.30
C ARG A 75 -8.98 15.46 10.27
N CYS A 76 -9.16 14.40 9.50
CA CYS A 76 -8.13 13.95 8.57
C CYS A 76 -8.29 14.59 7.19
N LEU A 77 -9.51 14.76 6.67
CA LEU A 77 -9.69 15.36 5.34
C LEU A 77 -9.39 16.86 5.37
N ASP A 78 -9.81 17.57 6.42
CA ASP A 78 -9.50 18.99 6.58
C ASP A 78 -7.98 19.22 6.69
N LEU A 79 -7.27 18.38 7.45
CA LEU A 79 -5.80 18.42 7.55
C LEU A 79 -5.13 18.07 6.21
N PHE A 80 -5.62 17.06 5.51
CA PHE A 80 -5.09 16.65 4.22
C PHE A 80 -5.22 17.77 3.18
N ASN A 81 -6.42 18.36 3.05
CA ASN A 81 -6.65 19.48 2.14
C ASN A 81 -5.77 20.68 2.49
N GLN A 82 -5.60 20.99 3.77
CA GLN A 82 -4.70 22.05 4.22
C GLN A 82 -3.25 21.81 3.79
N PHE A 83 -2.75 20.57 3.87
CA PHE A 83 -1.39 20.24 3.45
C PHE A 83 -1.22 20.29 1.93
N GLU A 84 -2.20 19.81 1.17
CA GLU A 84 -2.20 19.90 -0.30
C GLU A 84 -2.23 21.36 -0.77
N GLU A 85 -3.09 22.19 -0.19
CA GLU A 85 -3.19 23.62 -0.53
C GLU A 85 -1.92 24.41 -0.19
N SER A 86 -1.23 24.03 0.89
CA SER A 86 0.00 24.68 1.33
C SER A 86 1.28 24.07 0.74
N GLY A 87 1.15 23.02 -0.09
CA GLY A 87 2.27 22.31 -0.71
C GLY A 87 3.16 21.55 0.27
N GLN A 88 2.62 21.14 1.42
CA GLN A 88 3.34 20.47 2.52
C GLN A 88 3.14 18.94 2.48
N SER A 89 3.38 18.33 1.32
CA SER A 89 3.16 16.90 1.12
C SER A 89 4.01 16.01 2.05
N GLU A 90 5.10 16.55 2.60
CA GLU A 90 5.93 15.87 3.60
C GLU A 90 5.23 15.64 4.94
N ARG A 91 4.10 16.31 5.18
CA ARG A 91 3.32 16.21 6.43
C ARG A 91 2.13 15.25 6.32
N HIS A 92 2.01 14.55 5.20
CA HIS A 92 0.98 13.55 4.98
C HIS A 92 1.01 12.38 5.97
N ASP A 93 2.17 12.08 6.54
CA ASP A 93 2.33 11.11 7.63
C ASP A 93 1.50 11.48 8.88
N THR A 94 1.32 12.78 9.14
CA THR A 94 0.52 13.32 10.24
C THR A 94 -0.96 13.00 10.05
N VAL A 95 -1.45 13.05 8.81
CA VAL A 95 -2.85 12.69 8.49
C VAL A 95 -3.12 11.23 8.83
N VAL A 96 -2.20 10.33 8.45
CA VAL A 96 -2.31 8.89 8.74
C VAL A 96 -2.17 8.60 10.24
N THR A 97 -1.28 9.33 10.93
CA THR A 97 -1.15 9.26 12.39
C THR A 97 -2.45 9.62 13.09
N GLU A 98 -3.10 10.71 12.66
CA GLU A 98 -4.39 11.12 13.21
C GLU A 98 -5.50 10.11 12.91
N ALA A 99 -5.54 9.55 11.70
CA ALA A 99 -6.52 8.55 11.31
C ALA A 99 -6.41 7.26 12.15
N THR A 100 -5.18 6.75 12.33
CA THR A 100 -4.94 5.56 13.15
C THR A 100 -5.23 5.81 14.63
N ARG A 101 -5.03 7.05 15.11
CA ARG A 101 -5.41 7.47 16.47
C ARG A 101 -6.93 7.48 16.67
N ILE A 102 -7.69 7.94 15.68
CA ILE A 102 -9.17 7.89 15.73
C ILE A 102 -9.65 6.44 15.79
N LEU A 103 -9.10 5.56 14.95
CA LEU A 103 -9.40 4.13 14.96
C LEU A 103 -9.13 3.50 16.34
N GLU A 104 -7.96 3.78 16.91
CA GLU A 104 -7.58 3.29 18.23
C GLU A 104 -8.54 3.79 19.31
N HIS A 105 -8.88 5.09 19.30
CA HIS A 105 -9.81 5.67 20.26
C HIS A 105 -11.19 5.01 20.19
N ARG A 106 -11.73 4.81 18.99
CA ARG A 106 -13.03 4.17 18.77
C ARG A 106 -13.05 2.73 19.29
N LEU A 107 -12.02 1.95 18.99
CA LEU A 107 -11.89 0.59 19.52
C LEU A 107 -11.79 0.57 21.05
N ARG A 108 -11.09 1.52 21.68
CA ARG A 108 -11.02 1.61 23.16
C ARG A 108 -12.39 1.87 23.77
N VAL A 109 -13.18 2.75 23.16
CA VAL A 109 -14.56 3.03 23.60
C VAL A 109 -15.44 1.78 23.48
N LEU A 110 -15.40 1.10 22.33
CA LEU A 110 -16.20 -0.11 22.07
C LEU A 110 -15.83 -1.27 23.00
N THR A 111 -14.53 -1.46 23.27
CA THR A 111 -14.02 -2.54 24.14
C THR A 111 -14.01 -2.18 25.63
N ARG A 112 -14.46 -0.97 26.00
CA ARG A 112 -14.39 -0.42 27.37
C ARG A 112 -12.98 -0.52 27.98
N SER A 113 -11.96 -0.41 27.14
CA SER A 113 -10.57 -0.54 27.53
C SER A 113 -10.03 0.80 28.03
N THR A 114 -9.78 0.93 29.33
CA THR A 114 -9.15 2.10 29.96
C THR A 114 -7.62 2.03 29.99
N ASP A 115 -7.06 0.93 29.52
CA ASP A 115 -5.68 0.52 29.83
C ASP A 115 -4.61 1.07 28.87
N ALA A 116 -3.35 1.09 29.31
CA ALA A 116 -2.17 1.43 28.49
C ALA A 116 -1.79 0.36 27.43
N ALA A 117 -2.75 -0.51 27.10
CA ALA A 117 -2.61 -1.59 26.13
C ALA A 117 -2.09 -1.07 24.78
N THR A 118 -1.19 -1.81 24.14
CA THR A 118 -0.69 -1.45 22.81
C THR A 118 -1.80 -1.63 21.75
N GLY A 119 -1.63 -1.06 20.56
CA GLY A 119 -2.61 -1.24 19.47
C GLY A 119 -2.82 -2.72 19.09
N ALA A 120 -1.77 -3.55 19.22
CA ALA A 120 -1.88 -4.99 18.99
C ALA A 120 -2.72 -5.68 20.07
N ASP A 121 -2.52 -5.32 21.34
CA ASP A 121 -3.31 -5.87 22.46
C ASP A 121 -4.78 -5.45 22.36
N LEU A 122 -5.03 -4.22 21.91
CA LEU A 122 -6.37 -3.71 21.68
C LEU A 122 -7.09 -4.49 20.57
N ALA A 123 -6.41 -4.78 19.47
CA ALA A 123 -6.97 -5.59 18.39
C ALA A 123 -7.27 -7.03 18.84
N ALA A 124 -6.36 -7.63 19.64
CA ALA A 124 -6.59 -8.96 20.19
C ALA A 124 -7.78 -8.99 21.14
N ARG A 125 -7.91 -8.00 22.04
CA ARG A 125 -9.07 -7.87 22.94
C ARG A 125 -10.38 -7.66 22.18
N ALA A 126 -10.35 -6.85 21.13
CA ALA A 126 -11.52 -6.53 20.34
C ALA A 126 -12.04 -7.77 19.59
N PHE A 127 -11.15 -8.53 18.93
CA PHE A 127 -11.58 -9.48 17.91
C PHE A 127 -11.09 -10.92 18.09
N ALA A 128 -10.10 -11.18 18.94
CA ALA A 128 -9.50 -12.50 19.08
C ALA A 128 -10.12 -13.32 20.22
N GLY A 129 -9.90 -14.63 20.17
CA GLY A 129 -10.31 -15.59 21.21
C GLY A 129 -11.75 -16.06 21.07
N GLY A 130 -12.18 -16.92 22.00
CA GLY A 130 -13.54 -17.48 21.99
C GLY A 130 -14.64 -16.48 22.41
N THR A 131 -14.25 -15.45 23.17
CA THR A 131 -15.14 -14.38 23.65
C THR A 131 -14.58 -13.00 23.26
N PRO A 132 -14.56 -12.66 21.96
CA PRO A 132 -14.05 -11.37 21.49
C PRO A 132 -15.01 -10.26 21.88
N ALA A 133 -14.53 -9.09 22.33
CA ALA A 133 -15.42 -8.00 22.75
C ALA A 133 -16.37 -7.52 21.63
N ILE A 134 -15.93 -7.63 20.37
CA ILE A 134 -16.67 -7.29 19.17
C ILE A 134 -16.73 -8.53 18.27
N ARG A 135 -17.94 -9.07 18.10
CA ARG A 135 -18.23 -10.18 17.19
C ARG A 135 -18.67 -9.61 15.84
N VAL A 136 -17.88 -9.86 14.80
CA VAL A 136 -18.17 -9.43 13.42
C VAL A 136 -18.73 -10.59 12.59
N SER A 137 -18.33 -11.83 12.91
CA SER A 137 -18.87 -13.04 12.27
C SER A 137 -19.01 -14.18 13.28
N ASP A 138 -19.96 -15.08 13.02
CA ASP A 138 -20.11 -16.34 13.74
C ASP A 138 -19.13 -17.42 13.27
N ILE A 139 -18.51 -17.21 12.10
CA ILE A 139 -17.51 -18.11 11.54
C ILE A 139 -16.14 -17.73 12.11
N GLN A 140 -15.52 -18.66 12.87
CA GLN A 140 -14.25 -18.40 13.55
C GLN A 140 -13.15 -17.92 12.61
N GLY A 141 -13.04 -18.51 11.41
CA GLY A 141 -12.03 -18.11 10.44
C GLY A 141 -12.18 -16.67 9.94
N GLU A 142 -13.42 -16.18 9.80
CA GLU A 142 -13.68 -14.79 9.42
C GLU A 142 -13.39 -13.84 10.58
N GLN A 143 -13.77 -14.22 11.80
CA GLN A 143 -13.46 -13.46 13.01
C GLN A 143 -11.94 -13.32 13.22
N ASP A 144 -11.18 -14.40 13.02
CA ASP A 144 -9.71 -14.38 13.09
C ASP A 144 -9.11 -13.50 11.99
N ALA A 145 -9.67 -13.53 10.78
CA ALA A 145 -9.23 -12.66 9.68
C ALA A 145 -9.45 -11.18 9.99
N VAL A 146 -10.60 -10.83 10.59
CA VAL A 146 -10.87 -9.47 11.07
C VAL A 146 -9.82 -9.04 12.08
N HIS A 147 -9.54 -9.86 13.10
CA HIS A 147 -8.46 -9.58 14.05
C HIS A 147 -7.12 -9.29 13.34
N LEU A 148 -6.75 -10.08 12.34
CA LEU A 148 -5.51 -9.88 11.58
C LEU A 148 -5.49 -8.57 10.79
N LEU A 149 -6.63 -8.10 10.28
CA LEU A 149 -6.73 -6.79 9.62
C LEU A 149 -6.38 -5.65 10.57
N TYR A 150 -7.01 -5.60 11.75
CA TYR A 150 -6.73 -4.55 12.74
C TYR A 150 -5.30 -4.66 13.28
N ARG A 151 -4.82 -5.87 13.53
CA ARG A 151 -3.42 -6.09 13.93
C ARG A 151 -2.45 -5.63 12.84
N GLY A 152 -2.78 -5.84 11.57
CA GLY A 152 -2.03 -5.33 10.42
C GLY A 152 -1.99 -3.80 10.39
N VAL A 153 -3.11 -3.12 10.61
CA VAL A 153 -3.13 -1.65 10.63
C VAL A 153 -2.28 -1.09 11.77
N PHE A 154 -2.41 -1.60 12.99
CA PHE A 154 -1.60 -1.12 14.10
C PHE A 154 -0.12 -1.52 13.99
N GLY A 155 0.16 -2.74 13.52
CA GLY A 155 1.51 -3.28 13.43
C GLY A 155 2.32 -2.73 12.25
N PHE A 156 1.68 -2.55 11.09
CA PHE A 156 2.33 -2.17 9.84
C PHE A 156 2.09 -0.70 9.47
N ILE A 157 0.86 -0.19 9.54
CA ILE A 157 0.59 1.19 9.10
C ILE A 157 0.96 2.18 10.20
N ARG A 158 0.33 2.06 11.38
CA ARG A 158 0.54 2.98 12.51
C ARG A 158 2.01 3.04 12.91
N ASN A 159 2.65 1.89 13.12
CA ASN A 159 4.04 1.87 13.59
C ASN A 159 5.02 2.50 12.59
N GLN A 160 4.75 2.49 11.28
CA GLN A 160 5.63 3.14 10.32
C GLN A 160 5.56 4.66 10.47
N VAL A 161 4.35 5.24 10.51
CA VAL A 161 4.17 6.71 10.60
C VAL A 161 4.51 7.26 11.99
N HIS A 162 4.39 6.45 13.04
CA HIS A 162 4.74 6.87 14.41
C HIS A 162 6.24 6.76 14.72
N HIS A 163 6.97 5.85 14.07
CA HIS A 163 8.39 5.64 14.34
C HIS A 163 9.31 6.16 13.23
N LYS A 164 8.76 6.54 12.07
CA LYS A 164 9.50 7.08 10.94
C LYS A 164 8.78 8.31 10.40
N LEU A 165 9.55 9.37 10.15
CA LEU A 165 9.08 10.48 9.34
C LEU A 165 9.08 10.01 7.89
N LEU A 166 7.89 9.79 7.32
CA LEU A 166 7.73 9.39 5.93
C LEU A 166 7.54 10.66 5.11
N SER A 167 8.65 11.28 4.69
CA SER A 167 8.64 12.56 3.96
C SER A 167 7.98 12.49 2.59
N ASP A 168 7.79 11.30 2.03
CA ASP A 168 7.36 11.12 0.63
C ASP A 168 6.10 10.24 0.52
N LEU A 169 5.16 10.38 1.47
CA LEU A 169 3.89 9.66 1.37
C LEU A 169 3.01 10.31 0.29
N ALA A 170 2.91 9.63 -0.86
CA ALA A 170 2.12 10.10 -1.99
C ALA A 170 0.66 10.37 -1.58
N PRO A 171 0.04 11.49 -2.02
CA PRO A 171 -1.31 11.89 -1.62
C PRO A 171 -2.35 10.78 -1.85
N GLU A 172 -2.23 10.03 -2.94
CA GLU A 172 -3.13 8.93 -3.28
C GLU A 172 -3.05 7.79 -2.26
N ARG A 173 -1.87 7.58 -1.66
CA ARG A 173 -1.67 6.55 -0.62
C ARG A 173 -2.27 6.99 0.71
N VAL A 174 -2.25 8.29 1.01
CA VAL A 174 -2.95 8.83 2.18
C VAL A 174 -4.43 8.56 2.06
N VAL A 175 -5.05 8.93 0.92
CA VAL A 175 -6.49 8.73 0.70
C VAL A 175 -6.88 7.26 0.74
N GLN A 176 -6.06 6.36 0.20
CA GLN A 176 -6.29 4.91 0.31
C GLN A 176 -6.26 4.42 1.76
N ILE A 177 -5.32 4.91 2.57
CA ILE A 177 -5.24 4.56 3.99
C ILE A 177 -6.44 5.13 4.74
N LEU A 178 -6.88 6.36 4.43
CA LEU A 178 -8.09 6.94 5.01
C LEU A 178 -9.33 6.10 4.68
N GLY A 179 -9.52 5.69 3.42
CA GLY A 179 -10.62 4.81 3.03
C GLY A 179 -10.58 3.44 3.72
N LEU A 180 -9.39 2.86 3.89
CA LEU A 180 -9.23 1.64 4.67
C LEU A 180 -9.64 1.84 6.14
N ILE A 181 -9.21 2.93 6.77
CA ILE A 181 -9.54 3.23 8.16
C ILE A 181 -11.03 3.50 8.32
N ASP A 182 -11.65 4.21 7.39
CA ASP A 182 -13.10 4.44 7.34
C ASP A 182 -13.87 3.12 7.30
N TYR A 183 -13.46 2.20 6.41
CA TYR A 183 -14.03 0.86 6.34
C TYR A 183 -13.87 0.07 7.65
N LEU A 184 -12.69 0.14 8.29
CA LEU A 184 -12.46 -0.54 9.57
C LEU A 184 -13.25 0.10 10.72
N LEU A 185 -13.51 1.40 10.69
CA LEU A 185 -14.42 2.04 11.65
C LEU A 185 -15.84 1.52 11.47
N TYR A 186 -16.30 1.41 10.23
CA TYR A 186 -17.60 0.80 9.92
C TYR A 186 -17.70 -0.64 10.44
N VAL A 187 -16.72 -1.51 10.13
CA VAL A 187 -16.70 -2.90 10.58
C VAL A 187 -16.78 -3.01 12.10
N ALA A 188 -15.98 -2.21 12.82
CA ALA A 188 -15.98 -2.21 14.29
C ALA A 188 -17.33 -1.77 14.88
N HIS A 189 -18.00 -0.81 14.24
CA HIS A 189 -19.30 -0.32 14.68
C HIS A 189 -20.46 -1.27 14.37
N THR A 190 -20.38 -2.01 13.26
CA THR A 190 -21.42 -2.99 12.89
C THR A 190 -21.33 -4.29 13.68
N GLY A 191 -20.17 -4.59 14.27
CA GLY A 191 -19.99 -5.77 15.10
C GLY A 191 -20.88 -5.75 16.34
N ALA A 192 -21.43 -6.91 16.69
CA ALA A 192 -22.22 -7.06 17.91
C ALA A 192 -21.30 -7.07 19.14
N PRO A 193 -21.66 -6.37 20.23
CA PRO A 193 -20.95 -6.53 21.49
C PRO A 193 -21.12 -7.98 21.96
N SER A 194 -20.03 -8.65 22.32
CA SER A 194 -20.18 -9.98 22.91
C SER A 194 -20.88 -9.87 24.25
N GLU A 195 -22.02 -10.53 24.40
CA GLU A 195 -22.61 -10.75 25.71
C GLU A 195 -21.62 -11.58 26.53
N SER A 196 -21.04 -10.96 27.56
CA SER A 196 -20.31 -11.69 28.59
C SER A 196 -21.35 -12.57 29.30
N THR A 197 -21.44 -13.85 28.92
CA THR A 197 -22.10 -14.88 29.73
C THR A 197 -21.34 -14.98 31.06
N ASN A 198 -21.70 -14.12 32.00
CA ASN A 198 -21.44 -14.32 33.41
C ASN A 198 -22.43 -15.40 33.87
N THR A 199 -21.96 -16.63 33.98
CA THR A 199 -22.69 -17.70 34.66
C THR A 199 -21.80 -18.20 35.80
N PRO A 200 -22.11 -17.88 37.07
CA PRO A 200 -21.76 -18.74 38.19
C PRO A 200 -22.71 -19.95 38.27
#